data_AF-A0A535BBY4-F1
#
_entry.id   AF-A0A535BBY4-F1
#
_cell.length_a   1.000
_cell.length_b   1.000
_cell.length_c   1.000
_cell.angle_alpha   90.00
_cell.angle_beta   90.00
_cell.angle_gamma   90.00
#
_symmetry.space_group_name_H-M   'P 1'
#
loop_
_entity.id
_entity.type
_entity.pdbx_description
1 polymer ?
#
loop_
_entity_poly.entity_id
_entity_poly.type
_entity_poly.pdbx_seq_one_letter_code
_entity_poly.pdbx_strand_id
1 'polypeptide(L)' 'MTKRTVWGLIGDLRGARMLRVYRDGRRHRYEVNLDAPFLHPCINGYTLRAVLGQISALAQARATASS' A
#
# COMPACT_ATOMS: atom_id res chain seq x y z
N MET A 1 -11.99 13.90 2.59
CA MET A 1 -11.36 13.51 1.29
C MET A 1 -12.46 13.14 0.31
N THR A 2 -12.42 13.63 -0.94
CA THR A 2 -13.43 13.27 -1.95
C THR A 2 -13.05 11.99 -2.70
N LYS A 3 -14.02 11.31 -3.32
CA LYS A 3 -13.74 10.14 -4.19
C LYS A 3 -12.69 10.48 -5.26
N ARG A 4 -12.71 11.69 -5.83
CA ARG A 4 -11.74 12.14 -6.84
C ARG A 4 -10.31 12.23 -6.27
N THR A 5 -10.16 12.75 -5.05
CA THR A 5 -8.86 12.81 -4.37
C THR A 5 -8.30 11.42 -4.07
N VAL A 6 -9.17 10.49 -3.64
CA VAL A 6 -8.79 9.09 -3.39
C VAL A 6 -8.27 8.45 -4.67
N TRP A 7 -8.98 8.62 -5.79
CA TRP A 7 -8.55 8.04 -7.07
C TRP A 7 -7.25 8.65 -7.61
N GLY A 8 -7.03 9.95 -7.40
CA GLY A 8 -5.76 10.60 -7.71
C GLY A 8 -4.60 9.94 -6.97
N LEU A 9 -4.73 9.83 -5.64
CA LEU A 9 -3.72 9.19 -4.79
C LEU A 9 -3.47 7.73 -5.17
N ILE A 10 -4.53 6.94 -5.41
CA ILE A 10 -4.39 5.55 -5.87
C ILE A 10 -3.64 5.50 -7.20
N GLY A 11 -3.90 6.44 -8.11
CA GLY A 11 -3.19 6.57 -9.38
C GLY A 11 -1.70 6.83 -9.18
N ASP A 12 -1.35 7.79 -8.32
CA ASP A 12 0.04 8.16 -8.02
C ASP A 12 0.80 6.98 -7.39
N LEU A 13 0.21 6.32 -6.39
CA LEU A 13 0.79 5.16 -5.73
C LEU A 13 0.94 3.96 -6.68
N ARG A 14 0.01 3.78 -7.62
CA ARG A 14 0.11 2.74 -8.64
C ARG A 14 1.23 3.05 -9.65
N GLY A 15 1.33 4.30 -10.10
CA GLY A 15 2.42 4.75 -10.98
C GLY A 15 3.80 4.55 -10.35
N ALA A 16 3.89 4.77 -9.04
CA ALA A 16 5.07 4.54 -8.21
C ALA A 16 5.40 3.06 -7.94
N ARG A 17 4.56 2.11 -8.41
CA ARG A 17 4.64 0.67 -8.09
C ARG A 17 4.46 0.33 -6.60
N MET A 18 3.98 1.29 -5.80
CA MET A 18 3.72 1.15 -4.37
C MET A 18 2.44 0.35 -4.10
N LEU A 19 1.48 0.40 -5.03
CA LEU A 19 0.20 -0.28 -4.93
C LEU A 19 -0.04 -1.17 -6.15
N ARG A 20 -0.41 -2.43 -5.91
CA ARG A 20 -0.94 -3.34 -6.91
C ARG A 20 -2.45 -3.40 -6.75
N VAL A 21 -3.16 -3.18 -7.85
CA VAL A 21 -4.62 -3.16 -7.87
C VAL A 21 -5.09 -4.32 -8.72
N TYR A 22 -5.83 -5.22 -8.09
CA TYR A 22 -6.41 -6.39 -8.74
C TYR A 22 -7.92 -6.27 -8.71
N ARG A 23 -8.57 -6.77 -9.76
CA ARG A 23 -10.02 -6.91 -9.77
C ARG A 23 -10.35 -8.31 -9.29
N ASP A 24 -10.99 -8.40 -8.12
CA ASP A 24 -11.46 -9.64 -7.53
C ASP A 24 -13.00 -9.66 -7.60
N GLY A 25 -13.51 -10.11 -8.75
CA GLY A 25 -14.93 -10.05 -9.08
C GLY A 25 -15.49 -8.62 -9.07
N ARG A 26 -16.43 -8.34 -8.16
CA ARG A 26 -17.06 -7.02 -7.96
C ARG A 26 -16.24 -6.08 -7.06
N ARG A 27 -15.17 -6.55 -6.43
CA ARG A 27 -14.37 -5.76 -5.49
C ARG A 27 -12.99 -5.48 -6.05
N HIS A 28 -12.47 -4.31 -5.72
CA HIS A 28 -11.09 -3.96 -6.00
C HIS A 28 -10.26 -4.43 -4.82
N ARG A 29 -9.31 -5.31 -5.07
CA ARG A 29 -8.32 -5.75 -4.10
C ARG A 29 -7.07 -4.88 -4.27
N TYR A 30 -6.59 -4.36 -3.16
CA TYR A 30 -5.43 -3.48 -3.10
C TYR A 30 -4.34 -4.16 -2.29
N GLU A 31 -3.18 -4.36 -2.90
CA GLU A 31 -2.01 -4.92 -2.23
C GLU A 31 -0.89 -3.89 -2.21
N VAL A 32 -0.34 -3.64 -1.03
CA VAL A 32 0.80 -2.74 -0.87
C VAL A 32 2.09 -3.51 -1.17
N ASN A 33 2.90 -2.98 -2.08
CA ASN A 33 4.20 -3.53 -2.38
C ASN A 33 5.25 -2.93 -1.44
N LEU A 34 5.58 -3.64 -0.36
CA LEU A 34 6.55 -3.15 0.64
C LEU A 34 7.96 -2.95 0.07
N ASP A 35 8.29 -3.61 -1.04
CA ASP A 35 9.61 -3.50 -1.66
C ASP A 35 9.68 -2.36 -2.70
N ALA A 36 8.57 -1.64 -2.93
CA ALA A 36 8.58 -0.46 -3.78
C ALA A 36 9.29 0.71 -3.09
N PRO A 37 9.94 1.60 -3.89
CA PRO A 37 10.47 2.85 -3.37
C PRO A 37 9.39 3.65 -2.65
N PHE A 38 9.73 4.21 -1.49
CA PHE A 38 8.84 5.09 -0.75
C PHE A 38 8.88 6.48 -1.41
N LEU A 39 7.83 6.80 -2.17
CA LEU A 39 7.75 8.04 -2.92
C LEU A 39 7.32 9.17 -1.97
N HIS A 40 8.31 9.80 -1.34
CA HIS A 40 8.11 10.85 -0.35
C HIS A 40 9.01 12.05 -0.66
N PRO A 41 8.48 13.29 -0.66
CA PRO A 41 9.22 14.47 -1.12
C PRO A 41 10.49 14.75 -0.30
N CYS A 42 10.49 14.35 0.98
CA CYS A 42 11.61 14.61 1.88
C CYS A 42 12.45 13.37 2.21
N ILE A 43 12.05 12.17 1.77
CA ILE A 43 12.69 10.91 2.18
C ILE A 43 12.95 10.09 0.93
N ASN A 44 14.22 9.89 0.60
CA ASN A 44 14.68 9.17 -0.58
C ASN A 44 15.50 7.95 -0.20
N GLY A 45 15.58 6.97 -1.10
CA GLY A 45 16.43 5.78 -0.92
C GLY A 45 15.87 4.70 0.00
N TYR A 46 14.66 4.89 0.54
CA TYR A 46 13.98 3.88 1.36
C TYR A 46 12.88 3.18 0.59
N THR A 47 12.58 1.94 0.97
CA THR A 47 11.39 1.22 0.52
C THR A 47 10.24 1.42 1.50
N LEU A 48 9.01 1.17 1.05
CA LEU A 48 7.82 1.19 1.91
C LEU A 48 7.94 0.31 3.15
N ARG A 49 8.73 -0.78 3.06
CA ARG A 49 9.02 -1.68 4.17
C ARG A 49 9.61 -0.95 5.37
N ALA A 50 10.43 0.07 5.17
CA ALA A 50 11.04 0.86 6.25
C ALA A 50 10.00 1.61 7.09
N VAL A 51 8.86 1.96 6.50
CA VAL A 51 7.79 2.73 7.17
C VAL A 51 6.64 1.83 7.61
N LEU A 52 6.19 0.93 6.75
CA LEU A 52 4.98 0.13 6.95
C LEU A 52 5.25 -1.31 7.41
N GLY A 53 6.51 -1.76 7.42
CA GLY A 53 6.86 -3.15 7.69
C GLY A 53 6.37 -3.65 9.04
N GLN A 54 6.55 -2.85 10.10
CA GLN A 54 6.11 -3.21 11.45
C GLN A 54 4.58 -3.27 11.55
N ILE A 55 3.87 -2.33 10.92
CA ILE A 55 2.40 -2.32 10.90
C ILE A 55 1.88 -3.56 10.17
N SER A 56 2.49 -3.92 9.04
CA SER A 56 2.14 -5.12 8.28
C SER A 56 2.36 -6.39 9.10
N ALA A 57 3.51 -6.51 9.76
CA ALA A 57 3.82 -7.67 10.61
C ALA A 57 2.80 -7.83 11.75
N LEU A 58 2.45 -6.73 12.42
CA LEU A 58 1.44 -6.73 13.48
C LEU A 58 0.05 -7.14 12.97
N ALA A 59 -0.35 -6.62 11.81
CA ALA A 59 -1.64 -6.94 11.21
C ALA A 59 -1.73 -8.44 10.84
N GLN A 60 -0.66 -9.00 10.28
CA GLN A 60 -0.59 -10.43 9.94
C GLN A 60 -0.67 -11.31 11.19
N ALA A 61 0.10 -10.99 12.24
CA ALA A 61 0.06 -11.73 13.50
C ALA A 61 -1.35 -11.76 14.12
N ARG A 62 -2.11 -10.66 14.00
CA ARG A 62 -3.52 -10.61 14.44
C ARG A 62 -4.44 -11.43 13.55
N ALA A 63 -4.25 -11.41 12.24
CA ALA A 63 -5.09 -12.18 11.32
C ALA A 63 -4.93 -13.69 11.54
N THR A 64 -3.69 -14.16 11.81
CA THR A 64 -3.41 -15.56 12.10
C THR A 64 -3.91 -16.01 13.48
N ALA A 65 -4.01 -15.09 14.45
CA ALA A 65 -4.54 -15.41 15.79
C ALA A 65 -6.08 -15.53 15.84
N SER A 66 -6.76 -15.00 14.83
CA SER A 66 -8.23 -15.03 14.70
C SER A 66 -8.75 -16.13 13.76
N SER A 67 -7.85 -16.96 13.21
CA SER A 67 -8.15 -18.07 12.30
C SER A 67 -7.94 -19.40 13.01
#